data_AF-A0A9W6YG62-F1
#
_entry.id   AF-A0A9W6YG62-F1
#
_cell.length_a   1.000
_cell.length_b   1.000
_cell.length_c   1.000
_cell.angle_alpha   90.00
_cell.angle_beta   90.00
_cell.angle_gamma   90.00
#
_symmetry.space_group_name_H-M   'P 1'
#
loop_
_entity.id
_entity.type
_entity.pdbx_description
1 polymer ?
#
loop_
_entity_poly.entity_id
_entity_poly.type
_entity_poly.pdbx_seq_one_letter_code
_entity_poly.pdbx_strand_id
1 'polypeptide(L)' 'MARPLTNLQKKDALWSWTTEAQQAFQAIKRSLHSAPILALPDDDLPFSVVCDASDFAISCALLQVDA' A
#
# COMPACT_ATOMS: atom_id res chain seq x y z
N MET A 1 -1.33 13.06 1.98
CA MET A 1 -0.41 12.37 2.89
C MET A 1 0.99 12.18 2.28
N ALA A 2 1.12 11.61 1.08
CA ALA A 2 2.44 11.28 0.49
C ALA A 2 3.26 12.44 -0.11
N ARG A 3 2.68 13.62 -0.32
CA ARG A 3 3.33 14.76 -1.00
C ARG A 3 4.73 15.12 -0.47
N PRO A 4 4.99 15.14 0.86
CA PRO A 4 6.35 15.36 1.39
C PRO A 4 7.35 14.29 0.93
N LEU A 5 6.93 13.03 0.82
CA LEU A 5 7.77 11.93 0.32
C LEU A 5 7.97 12.02 -1.20
N THR A 6 6.95 12.39 -1.96
CA THR A 6 7.06 12.61 -3.41
C THR A 6 8.03 13.75 -3.74
N ASN A 7 8.09 14.79 -2.90
CA ASN A 7 9.04 15.88 -3.08
C ASN A 7 10.51 15.41 -3.00
N LEU A 8 10.80 14.36 -2.23
CA LEU A 8 12.15 13.77 -2.13
C LEU A 8 12.61 13.09 -3.42
N GLN A 9 11.69 12.77 -4.33
CA GLN A 9 11.99 12.09 -5.60
C GLN A 9 12.16 13.07 -6.78
N LYS A 10 11.98 14.37 -6.54
CA LYS A 10 12.10 15.39 -7.59
C LYS A 10 13.55 15.49 -8.07
N LYS A 11 13.73 15.61 -9.39
CA LYS A 11 15.03 15.90 -10.00
C LYS A 11 15.59 17.19 -9.39
N ASP A 12 16.88 17.17 -9.07
CA ASP A 12 17.65 18.29 -8.48
C ASP A 12 17.18 18.75 -7.09
N ALA A 13 16.24 18.04 -6.45
CA ALA A 13 15.90 18.30 -5.05
C ALA A 13 17.02 17.80 -4.13
N LEU A 14 17.44 18.64 -3.20
CA LEU A 14 18.29 18.20 -2.09
C LEU A 14 17.52 17.17 -1.27
N TRP A 15 18.03 15.94 -1.26
CA TRP A 15 17.44 14.89 -0.46
C TRP A 15 17.69 15.21 1.03
N SER A 16 16.61 15.51 1.74
CA SER A 16 16.65 15.79 3.17
C SER A 16 15.40 15.21 3.83
N TRP A 17 15.60 14.34 4.81
CA TRP A 17 14.50 13.74 5.54
C TRP A 17 13.99 14.70 6.62
N THR A 18 12.98 15.49 6.29
CA THR A 18 12.42 16.48 7.21
C THR A 18 11.39 15.88 8.17
N THR A 19 11.01 16.65 9.19
CA THR A 19 9.93 16.28 10.11
C THR A 19 8.61 16.02 9.38
N GLU A 20 8.31 16.79 8.32
CA GLU A 20 7.12 16.62 7.49
C GLU A 20 7.16 15.31 6.70
N ALA A 21 8.34 14.92 6.19
CA ALA A 21 8.55 13.61 5.55
C ALA A 21 8.33 12.47 6.55
N GLN A 22 8.85 12.59 7.77
CA GLN A 22 8.66 11.59 8.82
C GLN A 22 7.18 11.46 9.21
N GLN A 23 6.48 12.58 9.40
CA GLN A 23 5.05 12.59 9.72
C GLN A 23 4.22 11.95 8.59
N ALA A 24 4.52 12.29 7.34
CA ALA A 24 3.88 11.69 6.17
C ALA A 24 4.09 10.16 6.14
N PHE A 25 5.32 9.70 6.36
CA PHE A 25 5.64 8.27 6.40
C PHE A 25 4.88 7.53 7.50
N GLN A 26 4.87 8.07 8.72
CA GLN A 26 4.15 7.46 9.85
C GLN A 26 2.63 7.43 9.62
N ALA A 27 2.08 8.48 9.03
CA ALA A 27 0.66 8.53 8.73
C ALA A 27 0.27 7.46 7.69
N ILE A 28 1.11 7.22 6.66
CA ILE A 28 0.87 6.16 5.67
C ILE A 28 0.91 4.78 6.35
N LYS A 29 1.92 4.53 7.19
CA LYS A 29 2.00 3.28 7.95
C LYS A 29 0.75 3.02 8.79
N ARG A 30 0.26 4.04 9.51
CA ARG A 30 -0.96 3.94 10.32
C ARG A 30 -2.18 3.63 9.44
N SER A 31 -2.31 4.30 8.30
CA SER A 31 -3.41 4.07 7.36
C SER A 31 -3.43 2.65 6.81
N LEU A 32 -2.27 2.07 6.51
CA LEU A 32 -2.17 0.69 6.05
C LEU A 32 -2.53 -0.31 7.15
N HIS A 33 -2.15 -0.01 8.39
CA HIS A 33 -2.49 -0.84 9.54
C HIS A 33 -3.99 -0.81 9.91
N SER A 34 -4.68 0.29 9.60
CA SER A 34 -6.09 0.48 9.91
C SER A 34 -7.04 0.09 8.77
N ALA A 35 -6.52 -0.38 7.63
CA ALA A 35 -7.36 -0.82 6.53
C ALA A 35 -8.24 -1.99 6.99
N PRO A 36 -9.56 -1.98 6.70
CA PRO A 36 -10.45 -3.05 7.15
C PRO A 36 -10.08 -4.35 6.44
N ILE A 37 -9.67 -5.36 7.21
CA ILE A 37 -9.27 -6.69 6.70
C ILE A 37 -10.50 -7.61 6.51
N LEU A 38 -11.73 -7.13 6.70
CA LEU A 38 -12.85 -8.01 7.05
C LEU A 38 -14.13 -7.71 6.27
N ALA A 39 -14.06 -7.73 4.94
CA ALA A 39 -15.26 -8.02 4.15
C ALA A 39 -15.52 -9.54 4.24
N LEU A 40 -16.77 -9.93 4.52
CA LEU A 40 -17.17 -11.33 4.37
C LEU A 40 -17.16 -11.67 2.88
N PRO A 41 -16.71 -12.87 2.50
CA PRO A 41 -16.78 -13.28 1.10
C PRO A 41 -18.23 -13.34 0.65
N ASP A 42 -18.48 -12.89 -0.58
CA ASP A 42 -19.78 -12.96 -1.24
C ASP A 42 -19.76 -14.08 -2.28
N ASP A 43 -20.49 -15.16 -2.06
CA ASP A 43 -20.49 -16.32 -2.95
C ASP A 43 -21.12 -16.04 -4.33
N ASP A 44 -21.88 -14.93 -4.47
CA ASP A 44 -22.48 -14.51 -5.74
C ASP A 44 -21.50 -13.69 -6.61
N LEU A 45 -20.35 -13.27 -6.08
CA LEU A 45 -19.33 -12.50 -6.80
C LEU A 45 -18.13 -13.37 -7.23
N PRO A 46 -17.57 -13.14 -8.43
CA PRO A 46 -16.40 -13.87 -8.89
C PRO A 46 -15.17 -13.58 -8.02
N PHE A 47 -14.46 -14.63 -7.66
CA PHE A 47 -13.16 -14.53 -7.02
C PHE A 47 -12.04 -14.38 -8.05
N SER A 48 -11.03 -13.58 -7.72
CA SER A 48 -9.80 -13.45 -8.50
C SER A 48 -8.60 -13.75 -7.61
N VAL A 49 -7.66 -14.57 -8.09
CA VAL A 49 -6.40 -14.83 -7.41
C VAL A 49 -5.30 -14.09 -8.14
N VAL A 50 -4.58 -13.24 -7.42
CA VAL A 50 -3.37 -12.57 -7.91
C VAL A 50 -2.19 -13.20 -7.20
N CYS A 51 -1.27 -13.78 -7.98
CA CYS A 51 -0.04 -14.37 -7.45
C CYS A 51 1.17 -13.61 -7.98
N ASP A 52 2.19 -13.49 -7.14
CA ASP A 52 3.50 -12.94 -7.45
C ASP A 52 4.58 -13.84 -6.87
N ALA A 53 5.74 -13.94 -7.53
CA ALA A 53 6.83 -14.78 -7.10
C ALA A 53 8.17 -14.05 -7.17
N SER A 54 9.00 -14.29 -6.16
CA SER A 54 10.40 -13.93 -6.12
C SER A 54 11.26 -15.20 -6.15
N ASP A 55 12.58 -15.04 -6.32
CA ASP A 55 13.54 -16.16 -6.27
C ASP A 55 13.48 -16.98 -4.97
N PHE A 56 12.87 -16.43 -3.90
CA PHE A 56 12.84 -17.04 -2.57
C PHE A 56 11.44 -17.50 -2.13
N ALA A 57 10.38 -16.91 -2.67
CA ALA A 57 9.01 -17.16 -2.19
C ALA A 57 7.95 -16.84 -3.24
N ILE A 58 6.84 -17.57 -3.16
CA ILE A 58 5.60 -17.28 -3.88
C ILE A 58 4.61 -16.64 -2.90
N SER A 59 3.87 -15.66 -3.38
CA SER A 59 2.80 -14.98 -2.66
C SER A 59 1.53 -14.98 -3.51
N CYS A 60 0.37 -15.04 -2.87
CA CYS A 60 -0.92 -14.89 -3.54
C CYS A 60 -1.90 -14.12 -2.67
N ALA A 61 -2.80 -13.37 -3.30
CA ALA A 61 -3.92 -12.67 -2.69
C ALA A 61 -5.22 -13.10 -3.38
N LEU A 62 -6.22 -13.45 -2.57
CA LEU A 62 -7.59 -13.68 -3.03
C LEU A 62 -8.36 -12.36 -2.94
N LEU A 63 -8.97 -11.96 -4.05
CA LEU A 63 -9.67 -10.68 -4.18
C LEU A 63 -11.10 -10.93 -4.67
N GLN A 64 -12.03 -10.11 -4.18
CA GLN A 64 -13.34 -9.88 -4.78
C GLN A 64 -13.44 -8.38 -5.04
N VAL A 65 -13.95 -7.99 -6.22
CA VAL A 65 -14.11 -6.58 -6.57
C VAL A 65 -15.42 -6.10 -5.97
N ASP A 66 -15.36 -5.16 -5.03
CA ASP A 66 -16.56 -4.42 -4.62
C ASP A 66 -17.13 -3.68 -5.84
N ALA A 67 -18.42 -3.85 -6.11
CA ALA A 67 -19.11 -3.22 -7.25
C ALA A 67 -19.10 -1.69 -7.20
#